data_AF-A0A7C2RZY1-F1
#
_entry.id   AF-A0A7C2RZY1-F1
#
_cell.length_a   1.000
_cell.length_b   1.000
_cell.length_c   1.000
_cell.angle_alpha   90.00
_cell.angle_beta   90.00
_cell.angle_gamma   90.00
#
_symmetry.space_group_name_H-M   'P 1'
#
loop_
_entity.id
_entity.type
_entity.pdbx_description
1 polymer ?
#
loop_
_entity_poly.entity_id
_entity_poly.type
_entity_poly.pdbx_seq_one_letter_code
_entity_poly.pdbx_strand_id
1 'polypeptide(L)'
;MRFIDAHTHLEFFALKGIPLDKAATKKDVIDMIESSSLKPLAAWGWSEETIGESITREDIDRFPFPILLIRVDAHVGVINKSVMDELEIESSGKFDPERGYVYEDVLWNIASILKPKDLRASLLRAQDEAVSKGVIEVHDFVDANIAETYFKLREEGCLKLKVKLMPYYDHYEDVLSLFDKFAEDECLKLGWVKAFVDGSIGARTAYLREPYIDKPSNGILLKTVGQLESMIRELENKGLRISLHAIGDGAIDVCLGAFERADIKLKGHRIEHAEMIDLEQAKRAKDLNVTLCVQPNFNVTFMKTYMKALGEERAKRMNPIKMLDELGVPMIFGSDMMPFDPEIGLTYASQILGGEKALFYYGGWRDKIGLT
;
A
#
# COMPACT_ATOMS: atom_id res chain seq x y z
N MET A 1 -1.65 -11.63 20.18
CA MET A 1 -0.46 -10.84 19.81
C MET A 1 -0.94 -9.47 19.38
N ARG A 2 -0.18 -8.39 19.63
CA ARG A 2 -0.58 -7.03 19.27
C ARG A 2 0.37 -6.51 18.19
N PHE A 3 -0.19 -6.13 17.05
CA PHE A 3 0.59 -5.69 15.90
C PHE A 3 0.36 -4.21 15.60
N ILE A 4 1.41 -3.58 15.07
CA ILE A 4 1.36 -2.29 14.40
C ILE A 4 1.59 -2.55 12.92
N ASP A 5 0.62 -2.17 12.09
CA ASP A 5 0.82 -2.15 10.64
C ASP A 5 1.27 -0.76 10.21
N ALA A 6 2.55 -0.62 9.88
CA ALA A 6 3.14 0.68 9.65
C ALA A 6 2.86 1.29 8.27
N HIS A 7 2.08 0.64 7.41
CA HIS A 7 1.78 1.09 6.05
C HIS A 7 0.45 0.49 5.57
N THR A 8 -0.62 1.28 5.56
CA THR A 8 -1.96 0.85 5.13
C THR A 8 -2.69 1.87 4.26
N HIS A 9 -3.70 1.39 3.56
CA HIS A 9 -4.70 2.18 2.83
C HIS A 9 -6.09 1.58 3.14
N LEU A 10 -6.58 1.84 4.34
CA LEU A 10 -7.78 1.18 4.89
C LEU A 10 -9.06 1.54 4.15
N GLU A 11 -9.09 2.65 3.41
CA GLU A 11 -10.23 3.03 2.61
C GLU A 11 -10.48 2.03 1.45
N PHE A 12 -9.47 1.27 1.01
CA PHE A 12 -9.66 0.19 0.04
C PHE A 12 -10.46 -1.00 0.58
N PHE A 13 -10.76 -1.09 1.88
CA PHE A 13 -11.81 -2.00 2.38
C PHE A 13 -13.22 -1.66 1.85
N ALA A 14 -13.39 -0.52 1.18
CA ALA A 14 -14.55 -0.26 0.33
C ALA A 14 -14.75 -1.39 -0.70
N LEU A 15 -13.66 -1.92 -1.27
CA LEU A 15 -13.66 -3.00 -2.26
C LEU A 15 -14.02 -4.36 -1.64
N LYS A 16 -13.99 -4.51 -0.32
CA LYS A 16 -14.45 -5.73 0.37
C LYS A 16 -15.91 -5.63 0.82
N GLY A 17 -16.67 -4.69 0.27
CA GLY A 17 -18.12 -4.56 0.54
C GLY A 17 -18.95 -5.75 0.04
N ILE A 18 -18.41 -6.51 -0.91
CA ILE A 18 -18.99 -7.78 -1.41
C ILE A 18 -17.96 -8.88 -1.13
N PRO A 19 -18.33 -9.94 -0.39
CA PRO A 19 -17.39 -10.96 0.07
C PRO A 19 -17.12 -12.00 -1.03
N LEU A 20 -16.47 -11.57 -2.12
CA LEU A 20 -16.16 -12.46 -3.25
C LEU A 20 -15.24 -13.61 -2.84
N ASP A 21 -14.44 -13.42 -1.80
CA ASP A 21 -13.60 -14.45 -1.18
C ASP A 21 -14.40 -15.60 -0.54
N LYS A 22 -15.71 -15.41 -0.32
CA LYS A 22 -16.62 -16.44 0.20
C LYS A 22 -17.39 -17.18 -0.90
N ALA A 23 -17.22 -16.81 -2.17
CA ALA A 23 -17.84 -17.51 -3.28
C ALA A 23 -17.20 -18.88 -3.48
N ALA A 24 -18.00 -19.94 -3.63
CA ALA A 24 -17.53 -21.29 -3.91
C ALA A 24 -17.67 -21.66 -5.40
N THR A 25 -18.45 -20.88 -6.15
CA THR A 25 -18.69 -21.07 -7.57
C THR A 25 -18.76 -19.72 -8.28
N LYS A 26 -18.57 -19.71 -9.61
CA LYS A 26 -18.82 -18.51 -10.43
C LYS A 26 -20.25 -18.00 -10.24
N LYS A 27 -21.23 -18.91 -10.14
CA LYS A 27 -22.63 -18.55 -9.90
C LYS A 27 -22.79 -17.74 -8.61
N ASP A 28 -22.10 -18.12 -7.52
CA ASP A 28 -22.17 -17.36 -6.27
C ASP A 28 -21.67 -15.92 -6.47
N VAL A 29 -20.60 -15.72 -7.25
CA VAL A 29 -20.12 -14.37 -7.60
C VAL A 29 -21.20 -13.57 -8.35
N ILE A 30 -21.85 -14.19 -9.35
CA ILE A 30 -22.92 -13.54 -10.11
C ILE A 30 -24.13 -13.23 -9.21
N ASP A 31 -24.55 -14.15 -8.35
CA ASP A 31 -25.65 -13.96 -7.39
C ASP A 31 -25.32 -12.83 -6.38
N MET A 32 -24.06 -12.70 -5.96
CA MET A 32 -23.59 -11.58 -5.13
C MET A 32 -23.65 -10.23 -5.87
N ILE A 33 -23.35 -10.20 -7.17
CA ILE A 33 -23.46 -8.99 -7.99
C ILE A 33 -24.93 -8.61 -8.18
N GLU A 34 -25.81 -9.57 -8.44
CA GLU A 34 -27.25 -9.37 -8.62
C GLU A 34 -27.91 -8.82 -7.36
N SER A 35 -27.55 -9.37 -6.20
CA SER A 35 -28.11 -8.97 -4.90
C SER A 35 -27.54 -7.65 -4.37
N SER A 36 -26.41 -7.19 -4.91
CA SER A 36 -25.75 -5.98 -4.44
C SER A 36 -26.46 -4.70 -4.90
N SER A 37 -26.72 -3.81 -3.94
CA SER A 37 -27.20 -2.45 -4.19
C SER A 37 -26.10 -1.49 -4.65
N LEU A 38 -24.83 -1.91 -4.69
CA LEU A 38 -23.72 -1.07 -5.15
C LEU A 38 -23.77 -0.90 -6.68
N LYS A 39 -23.80 0.35 -7.13
CA LYS A 39 -23.80 0.78 -8.55
C LYS A 39 -23.06 2.14 -8.63
N PRO A 40 -21.88 2.26 -9.27
CA PRO A 40 -21.06 1.17 -9.84
C PRO A 40 -20.60 0.16 -8.77
N LEU A 41 -20.10 -0.99 -9.21
CA LEU A 41 -19.67 -2.07 -8.33
C LEU A 41 -18.20 -2.38 -8.53
N ALA A 42 -17.40 -2.22 -7.48
CA ALA A 42 -16.03 -2.71 -7.43
C ALA A 42 -15.88 -3.63 -6.22
N ALA A 43 -15.38 -4.85 -6.45
CA ALA A 43 -15.27 -5.85 -5.42
C ALA A 43 -13.98 -6.67 -5.54
N TRP A 44 -13.37 -7.03 -4.42
CA TRP A 44 -12.11 -7.77 -4.35
C TRP A 44 -12.29 -9.12 -3.63
N GLY A 45 -11.79 -10.20 -4.23
CA GLY A 45 -11.52 -11.43 -3.49
C GLY A 45 -11.76 -12.73 -4.25
N TRP A 46 -12.20 -12.68 -5.51
CA TRP A 46 -12.46 -13.91 -6.28
C TRP A 46 -11.14 -14.60 -6.70
N SER A 47 -11.17 -15.91 -6.90
CA SER A 47 -10.05 -16.66 -7.48
C SER A 47 -10.53 -17.97 -8.11
N GLU A 48 -9.90 -18.37 -9.21
CA GLU A 48 -10.19 -19.62 -9.92
C GLU A 48 -9.99 -20.85 -9.04
N GLU A 49 -9.02 -20.79 -8.12
CA GLU A 49 -8.74 -21.85 -7.16
C GLU A 49 -9.93 -22.11 -6.22
N THR A 50 -10.73 -21.07 -5.95
CA THR A 50 -11.88 -21.16 -5.05
C THR A 50 -13.17 -21.46 -5.81
N ILE A 51 -13.39 -20.80 -6.95
CA ILE A 51 -14.65 -20.89 -7.70
C ILE A 51 -14.65 -21.93 -8.83
N GLY A 52 -13.49 -22.52 -9.13
CA GLY A 52 -13.30 -23.62 -10.09
C GLY A 52 -13.15 -23.20 -11.56
N GLU A 53 -13.34 -21.93 -11.91
CA GLU A 53 -13.29 -21.42 -13.28
C GLU A 53 -12.94 -19.91 -13.32
N SER A 54 -12.51 -19.42 -14.47
CA SER A 54 -12.23 -17.97 -14.67
C SER A 54 -13.50 -17.17 -14.89
N ILE A 55 -13.52 -15.93 -14.40
CA ILE A 55 -14.54 -14.93 -14.71
C ILE A 55 -14.04 -14.08 -15.87
N THR A 56 -14.86 -13.82 -16.88
CA THR A 56 -14.56 -12.89 -17.97
C THR A 56 -15.63 -11.82 -18.09
N ARG A 57 -15.40 -10.80 -18.94
CA ARG A 57 -16.42 -9.79 -19.27
C ARG A 57 -17.74 -10.40 -19.72
N GLU A 58 -17.75 -11.54 -20.42
CA GLU A 58 -18.98 -12.16 -20.90
C GLU A 58 -19.91 -12.56 -19.75
N ASP A 59 -19.34 -12.99 -18.62
CA ASP A 59 -20.11 -13.36 -17.42
C ASP A 59 -20.81 -12.15 -16.77
N ILE A 60 -20.26 -10.94 -16.95
CA ILE A 60 -20.69 -9.71 -16.26
C ILE A 60 -21.19 -8.58 -17.19
N ASP A 61 -21.14 -8.76 -18.51
CA ASP A 61 -21.62 -7.81 -19.52
C ASP A 61 -23.15 -7.66 -19.50
N ARG A 62 -23.86 -8.63 -18.93
CA ARG A 62 -25.32 -8.57 -18.71
C ARG A 62 -25.77 -7.47 -17.74
N PHE A 63 -24.85 -6.94 -16.92
CA PHE A 63 -25.16 -5.90 -15.94
C PHE A 63 -25.01 -4.51 -16.58
N PRO A 64 -26.04 -3.65 -16.56
CA PRO A 64 -26.07 -2.39 -17.30
C PRO A 64 -25.36 -1.23 -16.55
N PHE A 65 -24.35 -1.52 -15.73
CA PHE A 65 -23.63 -0.56 -14.91
C PHE A 65 -22.16 -0.98 -14.77
N PRO A 66 -21.23 -0.06 -14.48
CA PRO A 66 -19.81 -0.38 -14.37
C PRO A 66 -19.53 -1.42 -13.27
N ILE A 67 -18.79 -2.47 -13.64
CA ILE A 67 -18.32 -3.53 -12.73
C ILE A 67 -16.80 -3.69 -12.85
N LEU A 68 -16.12 -3.75 -11.71
CA LEU A 68 -14.75 -4.25 -11.56
C LEU A 68 -14.70 -5.37 -10.51
N LEU A 69 -14.20 -6.55 -10.90
CA LEU A 69 -13.95 -7.66 -9.98
C LEU A 69 -12.44 -7.92 -9.87
N ILE A 70 -11.86 -7.58 -8.74
CA ILE A 70 -10.43 -7.73 -8.46
C ILE A 70 -10.18 -9.14 -7.91
N ARG A 71 -9.25 -9.85 -8.55
CA ARG A 71 -8.78 -11.17 -8.12
C ARG A 71 -8.12 -11.08 -6.75
N VAL A 72 -8.12 -12.16 -5.98
CA VAL A 72 -7.54 -12.23 -4.63
C VAL A 72 -6.09 -11.72 -4.54
N ASP A 73 -5.29 -11.87 -5.60
CA ASP A 73 -3.90 -11.40 -5.67
C ASP A 73 -3.73 -9.91 -6.02
N ALA A 74 -4.83 -9.24 -6.36
CA ALA A 74 -4.89 -7.83 -6.75
C ALA A 74 -4.03 -7.41 -7.96
N HIS A 75 -3.59 -8.37 -8.78
CA HIS A 75 -2.86 -8.09 -10.03
C HIS A 75 -3.75 -8.13 -11.27
N VAL A 76 -4.91 -8.80 -11.17
CA VAL A 76 -5.86 -8.97 -12.26
C VAL A 76 -7.24 -8.53 -11.80
N GLY A 77 -7.90 -7.76 -12.66
CA GLY A 77 -9.28 -7.34 -12.49
C GLY A 77 -10.06 -7.69 -13.73
N VAL A 78 -11.35 -7.99 -13.57
CA VAL A 78 -12.27 -8.20 -14.70
C VAL A 78 -13.24 -7.04 -14.73
N ILE A 79 -13.31 -6.34 -15.86
CA ILE A 79 -14.24 -5.25 -16.10
C ILE A 79 -15.29 -5.63 -17.15
N ASN A 80 -16.49 -5.10 -17.00
CA ASN A 80 -17.54 -5.25 -18.00
C ASN A 80 -17.52 -4.12 -19.04
N LYS A 81 -18.34 -4.26 -20.08
CA LYS A 81 -18.47 -3.29 -21.16
C LYS A 81 -18.83 -1.88 -20.68
N SER A 82 -19.66 -1.73 -19.64
CA SER A 82 -20.00 -0.40 -19.11
C SER A 82 -18.78 0.38 -18.63
N VAL A 83 -17.78 -0.27 -18.02
CA VAL A 83 -16.52 0.39 -17.67
C VAL A 83 -15.78 0.85 -18.93
N MET A 84 -15.74 0.01 -19.97
CA MET A 84 -15.05 0.32 -21.23
C MET A 84 -15.73 1.45 -22.01
N ASP A 85 -17.06 1.57 -21.90
CA ASP A 85 -17.84 2.61 -22.57
C ASP A 85 -17.75 3.95 -21.80
N GLU A 86 -17.60 3.93 -20.47
CA GLU A 86 -17.56 5.13 -19.62
C GLU A 86 -16.14 5.67 -19.36
N LEU A 87 -15.12 4.80 -19.37
CA LEU A 87 -13.73 5.17 -19.07
C LEU A 87 -12.85 4.97 -20.29
N GLU A 88 -12.02 5.97 -20.59
CA GLU A 88 -10.96 5.85 -21.59
C GLU A 88 -9.84 4.96 -21.03
N ILE A 89 -9.83 3.68 -21.41
CA ILE A 89 -8.79 2.73 -21.03
C ILE A 89 -7.76 2.68 -22.16
N GLU A 90 -6.54 3.14 -21.88
CA GLU A 90 -5.46 3.06 -22.86
C GLU A 90 -5.18 1.60 -23.25
N SER A 91 -5.10 1.36 -24.57
CA SER A 91 -4.67 0.06 -25.10
C SER A 91 -3.17 -0.12 -24.84
N SER A 92 -2.84 -0.55 -23.64
CA SER A 92 -1.51 -1.00 -23.27
C SER A 92 -1.46 -2.54 -23.23
N GLY A 93 -0.28 -3.13 -23.05
CA GLY A 93 -0.15 -4.57 -22.78
C GLY A 93 -0.78 -5.02 -21.46
N LYS A 94 -1.52 -4.14 -20.75
CA LYS A 94 -2.18 -4.36 -19.46
C LYS A 94 -3.70 -4.20 -19.56
N PHE A 95 -4.24 -4.30 -20.77
CA PHE A 95 -5.67 -4.41 -20.99
C PHE A 95 -5.94 -5.46 -22.07
N ASP A 96 -6.72 -6.49 -21.73
CA ASP A 96 -7.27 -7.49 -22.63
C ASP A 96 -8.77 -7.17 -22.85
N PRO A 97 -9.14 -6.57 -23.99
CA PRO A 97 -10.53 -6.18 -24.26
C PRO A 97 -11.46 -7.36 -24.54
N GLU A 98 -10.94 -8.52 -24.97
CA GLU A 98 -11.73 -9.72 -25.26
C GLU A 98 -12.19 -10.39 -23.96
N ARG A 99 -11.29 -10.50 -22.98
CA ARG A 99 -11.64 -11.07 -21.66
C ARG A 99 -12.11 -10.02 -20.66
N GLY A 100 -11.88 -8.74 -20.93
CA GLY A 100 -12.07 -7.64 -19.99
C GLY A 100 -11.04 -7.64 -18.87
N TYR A 101 -9.86 -8.23 -19.06
CA TYR A 101 -8.85 -8.26 -18.02
C TYR A 101 -8.07 -6.96 -18.01
N VAL A 102 -7.96 -6.36 -16.84
CA VAL A 102 -7.11 -5.20 -16.56
C VAL A 102 -6.06 -5.61 -15.54
N TYR A 103 -4.83 -5.13 -15.75
CA TYR A 103 -3.68 -5.55 -14.94
C TYR A 103 -3.01 -4.37 -14.26
N GLU A 104 -2.51 -4.59 -13.05
CA GLU A 104 -1.62 -3.68 -12.32
C GLU A 104 -2.17 -2.22 -12.19
N ASP A 105 -1.49 -1.23 -12.74
CA ASP A 105 -1.86 0.19 -12.71
C ASP A 105 -3.22 0.48 -13.36
N VAL A 106 -3.55 -0.21 -14.47
CA VAL A 106 -4.86 -0.02 -15.12
C VAL A 106 -5.99 -0.48 -14.18
N LEU A 107 -5.79 -1.61 -13.48
CA LEU A 107 -6.73 -2.11 -12.47
C LEU A 107 -6.93 -1.08 -11.37
N TRP A 108 -5.86 -0.55 -10.78
CA TRP A 108 -5.95 0.35 -9.63
C TRP A 108 -6.47 1.74 -9.98
N ASN A 109 -6.25 2.22 -11.21
CA ASN A 109 -6.87 3.44 -11.71
C ASN A 109 -8.40 3.29 -11.78
N ILE A 110 -8.88 2.16 -12.32
CA ILE A 110 -10.32 1.87 -12.39
C ILE A 110 -10.88 1.66 -10.98
N ALA A 111 -10.19 0.92 -10.11
CA ALA A 111 -10.61 0.69 -8.72
C ALA A 111 -10.78 2.00 -7.95
N SER A 112 -9.89 2.97 -8.16
CA SER A 112 -9.97 4.29 -7.52
C SER A 112 -11.20 5.09 -7.95
N ILE A 113 -11.67 4.89 -9.18
CA ILE A 113 -12.88 5.55 -9.72
C ILE A 113 -14.15 4.84 -9.24
N LEU A 114 -14.16 3.50 -9.26
CA LEU A 114 -15.35 2.69 -9.02
C LEU A 114 -15.55 2.25 -7.57
N LYS A 115 -14.55 2.38 -6.68
CA LYS A 115 -14.69 1.97 -5.28
C LYS A 115 -15.88 2.66 -4.60
N PRO A 116 -16.63 1.95 -3.74
CA PRO A 116 -17.68 2.57 -2.95
C PRO A 116 -17.15 3.80 -2.19
N LYS A 117 -17.88 4.91 -2.28
CA LYS A 117 -17.47 6.19 -1.68
C LYS A 117 -17.85 6.32 -0.20
N ASP A 118 -18.54 5.33 0.37
CA ASP A 118 -18.87 5.31 1.80
C ASP A 118 -17.61 4.98 2.62
N LEU A 119 -16.84 6.02 2.89
CA LEU A 119 -15.63 5.96 3.70
C LEU A 119 -15.92 5.43 5.11
N ARG A 120 -17.04 5.84 5.72
CA ARG A 120 -17.37 5.45 7.09
C ARG A 120 -17.57 3.93 7.19
N ALA A 121 -18.38 3.35 6.32
CA ALA A 121 -18.60 1.90 6.30
C ALA A 121 -17.31 1.13 5.95
N SER A 122 -16.49 1.69 5.07
CA SER A 122 -15.22 1.09 4.66
C SER A 122 -14.21 1.04 5.80
N LEU A 123 -14.02 2.15 6.52
CA LEU A 123 -13.14 2.23 7.67
C LEU A 123 -13.65 1.38 8.85
N LEU A 124 -14.96 1.24 9.05
CA LEU A 124 -15.49 0.32 10.07
C LEU A 124 -15.14 -1.14 9.75
N ARG A 125 -15.33 -1.57 8.50
CA ARG A 125 -14.94 -2.92 8.06
C ARG A 125 -13.43 -3.15 8.19
N ALA A 126 -12.64 -2.16 7.79
CA ALA A 126 -11.19 -2.22 7.89
C ALA A 126 -10.72 -2.42 9.34
N GLN A 127 -11.34 -1.70 10.27
CA GLN A 127 -11.05 -1.83 11.70
C GLN A 127 -11.43 -3.20 12.24
N ASP A 128 -12.58 -3.75 11.84
CA ASP A 128 -12.99 -5.10 12.24
C ASP A 128 -12.01 -6.15 11.73
N GLU A 129 -11.57 -6.05 10.48
CA GLU A 129 -10.54 -6.93 9.92
C GLU A 129 -9.23 -6.80 10.69
N ALA A 130 -8.75 -5.57 10.92
CA ALA A 130 -7.50 -5.29 11.63
C ALA A 130 -7.51 -5.90 13.04
N VAL A 131 -8.58 -5.65 13.81
CA VAL A 131 -8.75 -6.18 15.16
C VAL A 131 -8.81 -7.70 15.15
N SER A 132 -9.49 -8.31 14.17
CA SER A 132 -9.56 -9.77 14.05
C SER A 132 -8.19 -10.43 13.85
N LYS A 133 -7.22 -9.68 13.30
CA LYS A 133 -5.83 -10.10 13.06
C LYS A 133 -4.87 -9.62 14.14
N GLY A 134 -5.37 -9.04 15.23
CA GLY A 134 -4.56 -8.54 16.34
C GLY A 134 -3.83 -7.23 16.06
N VAL A 135 -4.16 -6.52 14.97
CA VAL A 135 -3.64 -5.18 14.69
C VAL A 135 -4.33 -4.17 15.61
N ILE A 136 -3.53 -3.36 16.30
CA ILE A 136 -4.01 -2.36 17.26
C ILE A 136 -3.67 -0.92 16.85
N GLU A 137 -2.68 -0.75 15.98
CA GLU A 137 -2.27 0.54 15.43
C GLU A 137 -1.99 0.39 13.93
N VAL A 138 -2.41 1.38 13.16
CA VAL A 138 -2.11 1.47 11.73
C VAL A 138 -1.50 2.84 11.41
N HIS A 139 -0.65 2.91 10.39
CA HIS A 139 -0.32 4.18 9.74
C HIS A 139 -1.01 4.22 8.38
N ASP A 140 -2.05 5.04 8.29
CA ASP A 140 -2.96 5.03 7.16
C ASP A 140 -2.74 6.27 6.29
N PHE A 141 -2.58 6.08 4.98
CA PHE A 141 -2.43 7.18 4.04
C PHE A 141 -3.78 7.80 3.73
N VAL A 142 -3.87 9.13 3.87
CA VAL A 142 -5.16 9.83 3.86
C VAL A 142 -5.14 11.12 3.04
N ASP A 143 -6.29 11.44 2.45
CA ASP A 143 -6.65 12.81 2.12
C ASP A 143 -7.46 13.44 3.27
N ALA A 144 -7.94 14.67 3.08
CA ALA A 144 -8.75 15.37 4.07
C ALA A 144 -10.10 14.66 4.35
N ASN A 145 -10.72 14.02 3.36
CA ASN A 145 -12.00 13.35 3.54
C ASN A 145 -11.87 12.09 4.41
N ILE A 146 -10.82 11.29 4.17
CA ILE A 146 -10.52 10.11 4.96
C ILE A 146 -10.14 10.52 6.38
N ALA A 147 -9.27 11.53 6.54
CA ALA A 147 -8.88 12.08 7.84
C ALA A 147 -10.10 12.59 8.63
N GLU A 148 -10.99 13.38 8.02
CA GLU A 148 -12.20 13.87 8.68
C GLU A 148 -13.12 12.72 9.09
N THR A 149 -13.20 11.65 8.29
CA THR A 149 -13.98 10.46 8.63
C THR A 149 -13.42 9.75 9.86
N TYR A 150 -12.09 9.65 10.01
CA TYR A 150 -11.49 9.14 11.24
C TYR A 150 -11.83 9.99 12.46
N PHE A 151 -11.76 11.32 12.34
CA PHE A 151 -12.14 12.23 13.43
C PHE A 151 -13.61 12.05 13.84
N LYS A 152 -14.53 11.95 12.87
CA LYS A 152 -15.96 11.67 13.13
C LYS A 152 -16.15 10.32 13.82
N LEU A 153 -15.51 9.26 13.33
CA LEU A 153 -15.57 7.93 13.95
C LEU A 153 -15.08 7.96 15.41
N ARG A 154 -14.05 8.75 15.71
CA ARG A 154 -13.59 8.96 17.08
C ARG A 154 -14.64 9.67 17.94
N GLU A 155 -15.20 10.78 17.48
CA GLU A 155 -16.25 11.53 18.21
C GLU A 155 -17.50 10.68 18.47
N GLU A 156 -17.83 9.78 17.55
CA GLU A 156 -18.92 8.79 17.67
C GLU A 156 -18.58 7.60 18.59
N GLY A 157 -17.36 7.51 19.13
CA GLY A 157 -16.91 6.36 19.93
C GLY A 157 -16.77 5.06 19.11
N CYS A 158 -16.66 5.16 17.79
CA CYS A 158 -16.60 4.05 16.84
C CYS A 158 -15.18 3.69 16.38
N LEU A 159 -14.15 4.42 16.83
CA LEU A 159 -12.76 4.16 16.51
C LEU A 159 -12.20 3.02 17.39
N LYS A 160 -11.76 1.94 16.76
CA LYS A 160 -11.26 0.71 17.41
C LYS A 160 -9.73 0.58 17.36
N LEU A 161 -9.07 1.35 16.51
CA LEU A 161 -7.62 1.33 16.28
C LEU A 161 -6.97 2.63 16.74
N LYS A 162 -5.69 2.57 17.10
CA LYS A 162 -4.82 3.75 17.03
C LYS A 162 -4.46 3.99 15.56
N VAL A 163 -4.52 5.23 15.09
CA VAL A 163 -4.25 5.59 13.70
C VAL A 163 -3.28 6.75 13.68
N LYS A 164 -2.16 6.56 12.96
CA LYS A 164 -1.37 7.69 12.49
C LYS A 164 -1.88 8.07 11.11
N LEU A 165 -2.45 9.26 10.99
CA LEU A 165 -2.92 9.83 9.74
C LEU A 165 -1.70 10.32 8.95
N MET A 166 -1.46 9.71 7.79
CA MET A 166 -0.32 9.96 6.92
C MET A 166 -0.79 10.76 5.69
N PRO A 167 -0.93 12.09 5.78
CA PRO A 167 -1.50 12.86 4.68
C PRO A 167 -0.63 12.83 3.43
N TYR A 168 -1.23 12.77 2.24
CA TYR A 168 -0.48 12.99 0.99
C TYR A 168 0.04 14.43 0.90
N TYR A 169 1.21 14.63 0.30
CA TYR A 169 1.86 15.94 0.19
C TYR A 169 0.97 16.99 -0.51
N ASP A 170 0.17 16.60 -1.50
CA ASP A 170 -0.69 17.57 -2.18
C ASP A 170 -1.93 17.98 -1.33
N HIS A 171 -2.15 17.33 -0.18
CA HIS A 171 -3.32 17.50 0.68
C HIS A 171 -2.98 17.69 2.16
N TYR A 172 -1.69 17.84 2.52
CA TYR A 172 -1.30 17.80 3.92
C TYR A 172 -1.78 19.01 4.71
N GLU A 173 -1.83 20.20 4.09
CA GLU A 173 -2.31 21.41 4.77
C GLU A 173 -3.79 21.30 5.14
N ASP A 174 -4.61 20.70 4.28
CA ASP A 174 -6.02 20.45 4.58
C ASP A 174 -6.15 19.50 5.78
N VAL A 175 -5.34 18.45 5.84
CA VAL A 175 -5.33 17.52 6.97
C VAL A 175 -4.83 18.21 8.25
N LEU A 176 -3.82 19.08 8.17
CA LEU A 176 -3.36 19.88 9.32
C LEU A 176 -4.48 20.77 9.87
N SER A 177 -5.26 21.40 9.00
CA SER A 177 -6.40 22.23 9.41
C SER A 177 -7.46 21.44 10.18
N LEU A 178 -7.57 20.13 9.92
CA LEU A 178 -8.44 19.25 10.69
C LEU A 178 -7.90 19.02 12.10
N PHE A 179 -6.59 19.01 12.33
CA PHE A 179 -6.01 18.91 13.68
C PHE A 179 -6.21 20.20 14.49
N ASP A 180 -6.30 21.36 13.84
CA ASP A 180 -6.68 22.62 14.52
C ASP A 180 -8.14 22.59 14.99
N LYS A 181 -9.02 21.91 14.23
CA LYS A 181 -10.45 21.75 14.53
C LYS A 181 -10.71 20.60 15.52
N PHE A 182 -10.06 19.47 15.31
CA PHE A 182 -10.22 18.21 16.01
C PHE A 182 -8.85 17.84 16.61
N ALA A 183 -8.62 18.24 17.87
CA ALA A 183 -7.33 18.05 18.53
C ALA A 183 -6.80 16.60 18.42
N GLU A 184 -5.47 16.46 18.36
CA GLU A 184 -4.75 15.18 18.45
C GLU A 184 -4.95 14.50 19.81
N ASP A 185 -4.92 13.16 19.85
CA ASP A 185 -4.90 12.38 21.09
C ASP A 185 -4.13 11.05 20.96
N GLU A 186 -4.31 10.12 21.90
CA GLU A 186 -3.63 8.82 21.87
C GLU A 186 -4.12 7.86 20.78
N CYS A 187 -5.32 8.10 20.25
CA CYS A 187 -5.99 7.27 19.25
C CYS A 187 -5.79 7.81 17.83
N LEU A 188 -5.83 9.12 17.62
CA LEU A 188 -5.58 9.74 16.31
C LEU A 188 -4.41 10.72 16.41
N LYS A 189 -3.34 10.41 15.66
CA LYS A 189 -2.11 11.18 15.62
C LYS A 189 -1.74 11.61 14.22
N LEU A 190 -1.09 12.76 14.11
CA LEU A 190 -0.46 13.14 12.84
C LEU A 190 0.79 12.28 12.63
N GLY A 191 0.85 11.64 11.46
CA GLY A 191 1.98 10.83 11.03
C GLY A 191 2.97 11.62 10.18
N TRP A 192 3.40 10.99 9.09
CA TRP A 192 4.32 11.56 8.12
C TRP A 192 3.54 12.03 6.89
N VAL A 193 4.03 13.08 6.26
CA VAL A 193 3.52 13.51 4.95
C VAL A 193 4.05 12.55 3.89
N LYS A 194 3.17 11.99 3.06
CA LYS A 194 3.48 10.98 2.05
C LYS A 194 3.73 11.61 0.69
N ALA A 195 4.81 11.19 0.02
CA ALA A 195 5.03 11.48 -1.39
C ALA A 195 5.55 10.26 -2.15
N PHE A 196 5.36 10.27 -3.48
CA PHE A 196 5.81 9.21 -4.38
C PHE A 196 6.99 9.65 -5.22
N VAL A 197 8.01 8.79 -5.31
CA VAL A 197 9.23 9.00 -6.09
C VAL A 197 9.24 8.13 -7.35
N ASP A 198 8.67 6.92 -7.28
CA ASP A 198 8.49 6.01 -8.41
C ASP A 198 7.18 5.20 -8.29
N GLY A 199 7.00 4.23 -9.18
CA GLY A 199 5.89 3.27 -9.15
C GLY A 199 6.28 1.92 -8.56
N SER A 200 5.87 0.82 -9.21
CA SER A 200 6.08 -0.55 -8.72
C SER A 200 6.80 -1.45 -9.74
N ILE A 201 7.39 -2.56 -9.26
CA ILE A 201 8.02 -3.57 -10.13
C ILE A 201 6.98 -4.25 -11.02
N GLY A 202 5.81 -4.60 -10.47
CA GLY A 202 4.71 -5.22 -11.22
C GLY A 202 4.32 -4.42 -12.46
N ALA A 203 4.17 -3.10 -12.31
CA ALA A 203 3.82 -2.21 -13.41
C ALA A 203 5.01 -1.79 -14.30
N ARG A 204 6.25 -2.18 -13.99
CA ARG A 204 7.49 -1.70 -14.63
C ARG A 204 7.62 -0.17 -14.56
N THR A 205 7.22 0.41 -13.43
CA THR A 205 7.24 1.86 -13.19
C THR A 205 8.12 2.25 -12.02
N ALA A 206 8.57 1.30 -11.18
CA ALA A 206 9.64 1.57 -10.22
C ALA A 206 10.93 1.97 -10.96
N TYR A 207 11.63 2.98 -10.45
CA TYR A 207 12.75 3.62 -11.15
C TYR A 207 14.08 2.96 -10.82
N LEU A 208 14.67 2.31 -11.83
CA LEU A 208 15.84 1.44 -11.70
C LEU A 208 17.11 2.08 -12.24
N ARG A 209 18.27 1.68 -11.72
CA ARG A 209 19.58 2.03 -12.33
C ARG A 209 19.80 1.31 -13.66
N GLU A 210 19.34 0.07 -13.76
CA GLU A 210 19.45 -0.76 -14.95
C GLU A 210 18.05 -1.11 -15.51
N PRO A 211 17.87 -1.18 -16.85
CA PRO A 211 16.57 -1.48 -17.44
C PRO A 211 15.93 -2.79 -16.92
N TYR A 212 14.60 -2.88 -16.99
CA TYR A 212 13.88 -4.15 -16.82
C TYR A 212 14.34 -5.19 -17.85
N ILE A 213 14.30 -6.49 -17.53
CA ILE A 213 14.75 -7.53 -18.48
C ILE A 213 13.76 -7.76 -19.62
N ASP A 214 12.48 -7.45 -19.39
CA ASP A 214 11.38 -7.65 -20.34
C ASP A 214 10.98 -6.37 -21.08
N LYS A 215 11.60 -5.22 -20.76
CA LYS A 215 11.32 -3.92 -21.36
C LYS A 215 12.55 -3.02 -21.35
N PRO A 216 12.89 -2.32 -22.47
CA PRO A 216 14.00 -1.37 -22.52
C PRO A 216 13.64 -0.04 -21.84
N SER A 217 13.34 -0.09 -20.55
CA SER A 217 12.96 1.05 -19.73
C SER A 217 13.53 0.89 -18.33
N ASN A 218 13.88 2.01 -17.70
CA ASN A 218 14.29 2.07 -16.30
C ASN A 218 13.10 2.39 -15.38
N GLY A 219 11.86 2.34 -15.86
CA GLY A 219 10.69 2.79 -15.11
C GLY A 219 10.49 4.31 -15.16
N ILE A 220 9.84 4.86 -14.13
CA ILE A 220 9.37 6.25 -14.12
C ILE A 220 9.87 6.94 -12.85
N LEU A 221 10.65 8.01 -13.03
CA LEU A 221 10.98 8.92 -11.95
C LEU A 221 9.91 10.01 -11.85
N LEU A 222 9.13 10.00 -10.78
CA LEU A 222 8.05 10.96 -10.55
C LEU A 222 8.54 12.29 -9.99
N LYS A 223 9.64 12.26 -9.22
CA LYS A 223 10.21 13.44 -8.56
C LYS A 223 11.73 13.39 -8.61
N THR A 224 12.34 14.51 -9.00
CA THR A 224 13.80 14.67 -8.99
C THR A 224 14.32 14.96 -7.58
N VAL A 225 15.63 14.78 -7.39
CA VAL A 225 16.33 15.15 -6.14
C VAL A 225 16.03 16.59 -5.72
N GLY A 226 16.04 17.55 -6.66
CA GLY A 226 15.80 18.97 -6.35
C GLY A 226 14.36 19.26 -5.91
N GLN A 227 13.38 18.60 -6.52
CA GLN A 227 11.98 18.70 -6.10
C GLN A 227 11.79 18.12 -4.70
N LEU A 228 12.34 16.92 -4.44
CA LEU A 228 12.26 16.31 -3.12
C LEU A 228 13.00 17.12 -2.05
N GLU A 229 14.18 17.67 -2.35
CA GLU A 229 14.91 18.55 -1.43
C GLU A 229 14.02 19.72 -0.99
N SER A 230 13.34 20.36 -1.94
CA SER A 230 12.45 21.49 -1.66
C SER A 230 11.28 21.08 -0.77
N MET A 231 10.63 19.94 -1.08
CA MET A 231 9.56 19.37 -0.26
C MET A 231 10.03 19.03 1.16
N ILE A 232 11.21 18.42 1.30
CA ILE A 232 11.78 18.04 2.59
C ILE A 232 12.08 19.28 3.43
N ARG A 233 12.72 20.31 2.86
CA ARG A 233 13.03 21.56 3.57
C ARG A 233 11.77 22.29 4.02
N GLU A 234 10.75 22.33 3.17
CA GLU A 234 9.45 22.91 3.51
C GLU A 234 8.83 22.22 4.73
N LEU A 235 8.77 20.89 4.73
CA LEU A 235 8.19 20.11 5.83
C LEU A 235 9.03 20.20 7.10
N GLU A 236 10.36 20.14 7.00
CA GLU A 236 11.29 20.34 8.13
C GLU A 236 11.06 21.69 8.82
N ASN A 237 10.89 22.77 8.04
CA ASN A 237 10.61 24.11 8.56
C ASN A 237 9.25 24.18 9.29
N LYS A 238 8.33 23.27 8.98
CA LYS A 238 7.03 23.10 9.67
C LYS A 238 7.09 22.07 10.81
N GLY A 239 8.24 21.48 11.10
CA GLY A 239 8.37 20.43 12.12
C GLY A 239 7.81 19.07 11.69
N LEU A 240 7.53 18.88 10.40
CA LEU A 240 6.89 17.70 9.83
C LEU A 240 7.92 16.77 9.18
N ARG A 241 7.63 15.47 9.25
CA ARG A 241 8.46 14.44 8.61
C ARG A 241 7.81 13.97 7.32
N ILE A 242 8.64 13.67 6.32
CA ILE A 242 8.22 13.05 5.07
C ILE A 242 8.41 11.53 5.08
N SER A 243 7.51 10.82 4.41
CA SER A 243 7.53 9.41 4.06
C SER A 243 7.53 9.30 2.54
N LEU A 244 8.59 8.74 1.97
CA LEU A 244 8.81 8.66 0.52
C LEU A 244 8.60 7.23 0.02
N HIS A 245 7.63 7.02 -0.87
CA HIS A 245 7.54 5.77 -1.64
C HIS A 245 8.70 5.69 -2.62
N ALA A 246 9.54 4.67 -2.44
CA ALA A 246 10.62 4.34 -3.36
C ALA A 246 10.87 2.83 -3.38
N ILE A 247 10.61 2.20 -4.53
CA ILE A 247 10.79 0.75 -4.71
C ILE A 247 12.11 0.46 -5.42
N GLY A 248 12.37 1.13 -6.54
CA GLY A 248 13.54 0.90 -7.37
C GLY A 248 14.84 1.44 -6.76
N ASP A 249 15.97 0.81 -7.08
CA ASP A 249 17.29 1.22 -6.59
C ASP A 249 17.66 2.65 -7.03
N GLY A 250 17.28 3.05 -8.25
CA GLY A 250 17.42 4.43 -8.71
C GLY A 250 16.54 5.43 -7.95
N ALA A 251 15.32 5.05 -7.55
CA ALA A 251 14.44 5.90 -6.75
C ALA A 251 14.99 6.10 -5.32
N ILE A 252 15.57 5.05 -4.75
CA ILE A 252 16.20 5.09 -3.42
C ILE A 252 17.42 6.04 -3.44
N ASP A 253 18.23 6.03 -4.51
CA ASP A 253 19.31 7.02 -4.67
C ASP A 253 18.79 8.45 -4.67
N VAL A 254 17.67 8.70 -5.34
CA VAL A 254 17.03 10.01 -5.41
C VAL A 254 16.53 10.44 -4.03
N CYS A 255 15.91 9.55 -3.27
CA CYS A 255 15.48 9.82 -1.90
C CYS A 255 16.66 10.19 -1.00
N LEU A 256 17.70 9.35 -0.97
CA LEU A 256 18.86 9.54 -0.11
C LEU A 256 19.62 10.81 -0.47
N GLY A 257 19.80 11.08 -1.77
CA GLY A 257 20.42 12.33 -2.25
C GLY A 257 19.60 13.57 -1.87
N ALA A 258 18.27 13.47 -1.84
CA ALA A 258 17.41 14.57 -1.43
C ALA A 258 17.50 14.82 0.08
N PHE A 259 17.53 13.78 0.91
CA PHE A 259 17.75 13.91 2.36
C PHE A 259 19.12 14.52 2.70
N GLU A 260 20.19 14.07 2.01
CA GLU A 260 21.54 14.62 2.17
C GLU A 260 21.59 16.11 1.80
N ARG A 261 21.02 16.47 0.64
CA ARG A 261 21.01 17.86 0.18
C ARG A 261 20.15 18.76 1.06
N ALA A 262 19.02 18.25 1.55
CA ALA A 262 18.15 18.99 2.46
C ALA A 262 18.80 19.26 3.83
N ASP A 263 19.84 18.48 4.19
CA ASP A 263 20.52 18.55 5.48
C ASP A 263 19.53 18.39 6.65
N ILE A 264 18.73 17.30 6.58
CA ILE A 264 17.63 17.00 7.51
C ILE A 264 18.06 17.07 8.97
N LYS A 265 17.20 17.66 9.80
CA LYS A 265 17.41 17.81 11.26
C LYS A 265 16.44 16.94 12.04
N LEU A 266 15.23 16.75 11.52
CA LEU A 266 14.25 15.87 12.14
C LEU A 266 14.65 14.41 11.92
N LYS A 267 14.75 13.67 13.01
CA LYS A 267 14.98 12.23 12.99
C LYS A 267 13.72 11.49 12.58
N GLY A 268 13.88 10.38 11.86
CA GLY A 268 12.79 9.44 11.60
C GLY A 268 11.97 9.77 10.35
N HIS A 269 12.49 10.53 9.39
CA HIS A 269 12.01 10.48 8.00
C HIS A 269 11.95 9.03 7.50
N ARG A 270 11.06 8.75 6.54
CA ARG A 270 10.85 7.38 6.07
C ARG A 270 11.09 7.21 4.58
N ILE A 271 11.59 6.03 4.23
CA ILE A 271 11.43 5.45 2.89
C ILE A 271 10.50 4.24 3.04
N GLU A 272 9.44 4.24 2.25
CA GLU A 272 8.47 3.16 2.18
C GLU A 272 8.90 2.16 1.11
N HIS A 273 8.68 0.87 1.41
CA HIS A 273 9.06 -0.29 0.62
C HIS A 273 10.56 -0.55 0.61
N ALA A 274 11.34 0.35 0.00
CA ALA A 274 12.79 0.21 -0.17
C ALA A 274 13.19 -1.17 -0.74
N GLU A 275 12.40 -1.73 -1.66
CA GLU A 275 12.47 -3.15 -2.01
C GLU A 275 13.82 -3.52 -2.64
N MET A 276 14.41 -2.63 -3.44
CA MET A 276 15.69 -2.85 -4.12
C MET A 276 16.91 -2.27 -3.40
N ILE A 277 16.77 -1.90 -2.12
CA ILE A 277 17.86 -1.24 -1.39
C ILE A 277 19.13 -2.08 -1.34
N ASP A 278 20.27 -1.49 -1.69
CA ASP A 278 21.57 -2.14 -1.59
C ASP A 278 22.32 -1.79 -0.28
N LEU A 279 23.50 -2.41 -0.09
CA LEU A 279 24.33 -2.23 1.11
C LEU A 279 24.83 -0.79 1.29
N GLU A 280 25.17 -0.06 0.23
CA GLU A 280 25.64 1.32 0.34
C GLU A 280 24.48 2.26 0.66
N GLN A 281 23.33 2.07 0.01
CA GLN A 281 22.11 2.81 0.28
C GLN A 281 21.63 2.58 1.71
N ALA A 282 21.68 1.35 2.22
CA ALA A 282 21.32 1.02 3.59
C ALA A 282 22.23 1.73 4.62
N LYS A 283 23.55 1.82 4.35
CA LYS A 283 24.48 2.59 5.20
C LYS A 283 24.14 4.07 5.21
N ARG A 284 23.88 4.65 4.03
CA ARG A 284 23.44 6.06 3.92
C ARG A 284 22.14 6.31 4.68
N ALA A 285 21.15 5.44 4.54
CA ALA A 285 19.88 5.53 5.27
C ALA A 285 20.09 5.52 6.79
N LYS A 286 20.98 4.64 7.28
CA LYS A 286 21.35 4.57 8.70
C LYS A 286 22.04 5.85 9.18
N ASP A 287 23.01 6.36 8.43
CA ASP A 287 23.77 7.56 8.79
C ASP A 287 22.86 8.81 8.83
N LEU A 288 21.87 8.87 7.94
CA LEU A 288 20.83 9.90 7.91
C LEU A 288 19.71 9.68 8.95
N ASN A 289 19.72 8.54 9.65
CA ASN A 289 18.66 8.11 10.55
C ASN A 289 17.25 8.12 9.90
N VAL A 290 17.21 7.69 8.64
CA VAL A 290 16.00 7.43 7.87
C VAL A 290 15.51 6.02 8.22
N THR A 291 14.22 5.91 8.55
CA THR A 291 13.57 4.63 8.85
C THR A 291 13.05 3.99 7.57
N LEU A 292 13.31 2.70 7.39
CA LEU A 292 12.77 1.91 6.28
C LEU A 292 11.49 1.21 6.74
N CYS A 293 10.37 1.51 6.10
CA CYS A 293 9.12 0.80 6.30
C CYS A 293 8.96 -0.25 5.20
N VAL A 294 9.16 -1.52 5.53
CA VAL A 294 9.24 -2.64 4.57
C VAL A 294 8.07 -3.61 4.74
N GLN A 295 7.75 -4.38 3.70
CA GLN A 295 6.61 -5.30 3.67
C GLN A 295 7.08 -6.76 3.49
N PRO A 296 7.39 -7.51 4.57
CA PRO A 296 7.87 -8.88 4.45
C PRO A 296 6.92 -9.83 3.68
N ASN A 297 5.61 -9.55 3.70
CA ASN A 297 4.61 -10.27 2.92
C ASN A 297 4.84 -10.18 1.40
N PHE A 298 5.48 -9.13 0.90
CA PHE A 298 5.70 -8.96 -0.54
C PHE A 298 6.59 -10.04 -1.15
N ASN A 299 7.57 -10.57 -0.42
CA ASN A 299 8.39 -11.67 -0.95
C ASN A 299 7.60 -12.98 -1.10
N VAL A 300 6.57 -13.19 -0.28
CA VAL A 300 5.67 -14.33 -0.41
C VAL A 300 4.77 -14.14 -1.63
N THR A 301 4.24 -12.93 -1.82
CA THR A 301 3.25 -12.63 -2.86
C THR A 301 3.86 -12.41 -4.25
N PHE A 302 4.97 -11.66 -4.34
CA PHE A 302 5.43 -11.03 -5.58
C PHE A 302 6.74 -11.57 -6.14
N MET A 303 7.35 -12.59 -5.55
CA MET A 303 8.64 -13.13 -6.02
C MET A 303 8.62 -13.53 -7.50
N LYS A 304 7.53 -14.13 -7.98
CA LYS A 304 7.37 -14.47 -9.42
C LYS A 304 7.33 -13.22 -10.30
N THR A 305 6.68 -12.15 -9.82
CA THR A 305 6.61 -10.86 -10.50
C THR A 305 7.99 -10.22 -10.60
N TYR A 306 8.79 -10.27 -9.53
CA TYR A 306 10.17 -9.80 -9.51
C TYR A 306 11.06 -10.56 -10.48
N MET A 307 10.99 -11.90 -10.49
CA MET A 307 11.80 -12.72 -11.40
C MET A 307 11.51 -12.40 -12.88
N LYS A 308 10.23 -12.22 -13.25
CA LYS A 308 9.84 -11.83 -14.61
C LYS A 308 10.35 -10.44 -15.00
N ALA A 309 10.34 -9.50 -14.07
CA ALA A 309 10.67 -8.10 -14.32
C ALA A 309 12.19 -7.83 -14.33
N LEU A 310 12.91 -8.48 -13.42
CA LEU A 310 14.30 -8.14 -13.08
C LEU A 310 15.31 -9.24 -13.42
N GLY A 311 14.84 -10.46 -13.67
CA GLY A 311 15.68 -11.65 -13.73
C GLY A 311 16.00 -12.20 -12.34
N GLU A 312 16.49 -13.43 -12.30
CA GLU A 312 16.67 -14.19 -11.05
C GLU A 312 17.66 -13.51 -10.09
N GLU A 313 18.79 -13.02 -10.59
CA GLU A 313 19.85 -12.44 -9.77
C GLU A 313 19.43 -11.14 -9.08
N ARG A 314 18.68 -10.27 -9.77
CA ARG A 314 18.13 -9.05 -9.15
C ARG A 314 16.96 -9.37 -8.22
N ALA A 315 16.09 -10.30 -8.61
CA ALA A 315 14.95 -10.72 -7.77
C ALA A 315 15.37 -11.32 -6.42
N LYS A 316 16.47 -12.08 -6.37
CA LYS A 316 17.02 -12.63 -5.11
C LYS A 316 17.49 -11.56 -4.12
N ARG A 317 17.77 -10.34 -4.58
CA ARG A 317 18.23 -9.23 -3.73
C ARG A 317 17.08 -8.35 -3.21
N MET A 318 15.84 -8.65 -3.61
CA MET A 318 14.66 -7.90 -3.18
C MET A 318 14.35 -8.08 -1.69
N ASN A 319 13.93 -6.99 -1.06
CA ASN A 319 13.52 -6.90 0.33
C ASN A 319 14.54 -7.54 1.32
N PRO A 320 15.79 -7.04 1.37
CA PRO A 320 16.91 -7.68 2.07
C PRO A 320 16.87 -7.44 3.60
N ILE A 321 15.77 -7.81 4.27
CA ILE A 321 15.51 -7.50 5.69
C ILE A 321 16.61 -8.00 6.65
N LYS A 322 17.30 -9.10 6.33
CA LYS A 322 18.44 -9.59 7.12
C LYS A 322 19.61 -8.63 7.10
N MET A 323 19.97 -8.14 5.91
CA MET A 323 21.06 -7.19 5.74
C MET A 323 20.75 -5.87 6.48
N LEU A 324 19.51 -5.40 6.39
CA LEU A 324 19.05 -4.20 7.08
C LEU A 324 19.14 -4.33 8.61
N ASP A 325 18.71 -5.47 9.14
CA ASP A 325 18.78 -5.79 10.57
C ASP A 325 20.24 -5.93 11.07
N GLU A 326 21.10 -6.64 10.33
CA GLU A 326 22.52 -6.81 10.67
C GLU A 326 23.30 -5.48 10.65
N LEU A 327 22.93 -4.56 9.76
CA LEU A 327 23.48 -3.20 9.74
C LEU A 327 22.91 -2.31 10.85
N GLY A 328 21.79 -2.69 11.48
CA GLY A 328 21.10 -1.86 12.45
C GLY A 328 20.48 -0.60 11.82
N VAL A 329 19.94 -0.71 10.60
CA VAL A 329 19.14 0.34 9.98
C VAL A 329 17.80 0.43 10.73
N PRO A 330 17.29 1.62 11.09
CA PRO A 330 15.95 1.73 11.66
C PRO A 330 14.92 1.16 10.68
N MET A 331 14.20 0.13 11.10
CA MET A 331 13.26 -0.61 10.26
C MET A 331 11.93 -0.82 11.00
N ILE A 332 10.84 -0.81 10.26
CA ILE A 332 9.48 -1.13 10.74
C ILE A 332 8.75 -1.92 9.65
N PHE A 333 7.74 -2.72 10.04
CA PHE A 333 6.97 -3.51 9.10
C PHE A 333 5.55 -2.95 8.88
N GLY A 334 5.09 -3.04 7.63
CA GLY A 334 3.68 -2.86 7.26
C GLY A 334 3.23 -3.95 6.29
N SER A 335 1.94 -4.01 5.97
CA SER A 335 1.41 -4.96 5.00
C SER A 335 1.14 -4.35 3.63
N ASP A 336 0.95 -3.03 3.57
CA ASP A 336 0.42 -2.32 2.40
C ASP A 336 -0.86 -2.95 1.85
N MET A 337 -1.64 -3.56 2.75
CA MET A 337 -2.89 -4.25 2.41
C MET A 337 -2.76 -5.46 1.47
N MET A 338 -1.54 -5.89 1.11
CA MET A 338 -1.30 -6.87 0.03
C MET A 338 -0.49 -8.10 0.45
N PRO A 339 -1.11 -9.09 1.10
CA PRO A 339 -2.43 -9.04 1.72
C PRO A 339 -2.38 -8.38 3.11
N PHE A 340 -3.52 -7.84 3.57
CA PHE A 340 -3.67 -7.26 4.91
C PHE A 340 -3.67 -8.32 6.01
N ASP A 341 -2.52 -8.95 6.29
CA ASP A 341 -2.38 -9.95 7.37
C ASP A 341 -0.95 -9.98 7.93
N PRO A 342 -0.73 -9.50 9.17
CA PRO A 342 0.58 -9.54 9.80
C PRO A 342 1.18 -10.93 9.92
N GLU A 343 0.38 -12.00 10.03
CA GLU A 343 0.88 -13.36 10.20
C GLU A 343 1.65 -13.85 8.97
N ILE A 344 1.27 -13.41 7.77
CA ILE A 344 1.95 -13.76 6.52
C ILE A 344 3.36 -13.16 6.51
N GLY A 345 3.48 -11.87 6.79
CA GLY A 345 4.76 -11.19 6.86
C GLY A 345 5.60 -11.66 8.06
N LEU A 346 4.96 -11.92 9.21
CA LEU A 346 5.62 -12.45 10.41
C LEU A 346 6.22 -13.83 10.15
N THR A 347 5.49 -14.72 9.49
CA THR A 347 5.97 -16.07 9.15
C THR A 347 7.21 -16.00 8.29
N TYR A 348 7.18 -15.19 7.23
CA TYR A 348 8.34 -14.99 6.34
C TYR A 348 9.52 -14.36 7.08
N ALA A 349 9.29 -13.25 7.80
CA ALA A 349 10.34 -12.56 8.51
C ALA A 349 10.97 -13.41 9.63
N SER A 350 10.18 -14.25 10.29
CA SER A 350 10.67 -15.14 11.37
C SER A 350 11.65 -16.19 10.86
N GLN A 351 11.50 -16.66 9.62
CA GLN A 351 12.45 -17.60 9.00
C GLN A 351 13.82 -16.95 8.74
N ILE A 352 13.86 -15.62 8.60
CA ILE A 352 15.04 -14.85 8.22
C ILE A 352 15.73 -14.22 9.44
N LEU A 353 14.94 -13.63 10.34
CA LEU A 353 15.40 -12.83 11.48
C LEU A 353 15.26 -13.55 12.82
N GLY A 354 14.49 -14.64 12.87
CA GLY A 354 13.98 -15.21 14.12
C GLY A 354 12.71 -14.51 14.60
N GLY A 355 11.86 -15.24 15.32
CA GLY A 355 10.53 -14.78 15.73
C GLY A 355 10.54 -13.52 16.59
N GLU A 356 11.45 -13.42 17.56
CA GLU A 356 11.51 -12.25 18.46
C GLU A 356 11.81 -10.95 17.71
N LYS A 357 12.76 -10.98 16.76
CA LYS A 357 13.10 -9.82 15.93
C LYS A 357 11.98 -9.48 14.96
N ALA A 358 11.37 -10.48 14.32
CA ALA A 358 10.24 -10.24 13.43
C ALA A 358 9.07 -9.56 14.17
N LEU A 359 8.76 -10.01 15.39
CA LEU A 359 7.75 -9.38 16.25
C LEU A 359 8.12 -7.96 16.67
N PHE A 360 9.40 -7.72 16.99
CA PHE A 360 9.88 -6.39 17.31
C PHE A 360 9.54 -5.38 16.21
N TYR A 361 9.77 -5.74 14.95
CA TYR A 361 9.52 -4.86 13.80
C TYR A 361 8.03 -4.62 13.49
N TYR A 362 7.13 -5.52 13.93
CA TYR A 362 5.67 -5.29 13.94
C TYR A 362 5.17 -4.57 15.21
N GLY A 363 6.05 -3.90 15.97
CA GLY A 363 5.66 -3.11 17.14
C GLY A 363 5.69 -3.85 18.48
N GLY A 364 6.16 -5.11 18.51
CA GLY A 364 6.29 -5.91 19.74
C GLY A 364 7.26 -5.34 20.79
N TRP A 365 7.99 -4.26 20.48
CA TRP A 365 8.79 -3.53 21.47
C TRP A 365 7.95 -2.82 22.53
N ARG A 366 6.70 -2.42 22.22
CA ARG A 366 5.84 -1.72 23.20
C ARG A 366 5.42 -2.60 24.37
N ASP A 367 5.31 -3.91 24.15
CA ASP A 367 5.05 -4.89 25.21
C ASP A 367 6.25 -5.00 26.19
N LYS A 368 7.47 -4.63 25.77
CA LYS A 368 8.68 -4.65 26.64
C LYS A 368 8.89 -3.38 27.48
N ILE A 369 8.23 -2.27 27.17
CA ILE A 369 8.41 -0.98 27.88
C ILE A 369 7.22 -0.57 28.75
N GLY A 370 6.21 -1.44 28.92
CA GLY A 370 5.12 -1.18 29.87
C GLY A 370 4.25 0.04 29.52
N LEU A 371 4.21 0.44 28.24
CA LEU A 371 3.27 1.45 27.76
C LEU A 371 1.96 0.73 27.38
N THR A 372 1.16 0.40 28.39
CA THR A 372 -0.24 -0.02 28.26
C THR A 372 -1.15 1.15 28.03
#